data_AF-Q750K6-F1
#
_entry.id   AF-Q750K6-F1
#
_cell.length_a   1.000
_cell.length_b   1.000
_cell.length_c   1.000
_cell.angle_alpha   90.00
_cell.angle_beta   90.00
_cell.angle_gamma   90.00
#
_symmetry.space_group_name_H-M   'P 1'
#
loop_
_entity.id
_entity.type
_entity.pdbx_description
1 polymer ?
#
loop_
_entity_poly.entity_id
_entity_poly.type
_entity_poly.pdbx_seq_one_letter_code
_entity_poly.pdbx_strand_id
1 'polypeptide(L)'
;MDYEDLKKRVWDLLAQNIESNYRVAVVVVGHPGSGKSTMAQRLKRDLNQEFQSHLKARRGGLRISAGIAAESLDETVPVASGALVEEARRGFFAHVEDPGFKPHKFYDGDGTAVIFGRGGLPNSVRIASEALDPASSVNIAEVVPMDGFHLSRAHLDHFADAAAAHKRRGAPWTFDSNNYLQLCKLLAATCKWKPAKRPKGETLMETICDTFAQCPVISYPGFDHAAKDPVRDQHVLTGFTRVLIFDGLYLLYDQENWAHIYHSLASTGAVLVVNVTASEETRETRVATRHFAAGLVGSIEEGVRKFRENDLLNAKLIEEHTLGGVPTLILSND
;
A
#
# COMPACT_ATOMS: atom_id res chain seq x y z
N MET A 1 12.53 16.91 -9.21
CA MET A 1 13.45 16.50 -8.13
C MET A 1 14.17 15.23 -8.55
N ASP A 2 15.31 14.91 -7.93
CA ASP A 2 15.94 13.60 -8.07
C ASP A 2 15.59 12.67 -6.89
N TYR A 3 16.14 11.47 -6.91
CA TYR A 3 15.90 10.47 -5.87
C TYR A 3 16.48 10.85 -4.50
N GLU A 4 17.65 11.49 -4.45
CA GLU A 4 18.27 11.84 -3.17
C GLU A 4 17.50 12.97 -2.48
N ASP A 5 16.94 13.93 -3.25
CA ASP A 5 16.00 14.93 -2.74
C ASP A 5 14.71 14.26 -2.20
N LEU A 6 14.21 13.22 -2.87
CA LEU A 6 13.04 12.46 -2.37
C LEU A 6 13.34 11.81 -1.04
N LYS A 7 14.43 11.05 -0.94
CA LYS A 7 14.83 10.38 0.30
C LYS A 7 15.04 11.39 1.43
N LYS A 8 15.71 12.51 1.16
CA LYS A 8 15.88 13.61 2.14
C LYS A 8 14.55 14.16 2.62
N ARG A 9 13.60 14.45 1.72
CA ARG A 9 12.27 14.96 2.10
C ARG A 9 11.46 13.98 2.94
N VAL A 10 11.65 12.68 2.73
CA VAL A 10 11.01 11.66 3.58
C VAL A 10 11.58 11.68 5.00
N TRP A 11 12.90 11.83 5.14
CA TRP A 11 13.52 12.04 6.45
C TRP A 11 13.07 13.35 7.10
N ASP A 12 13.00 14.44 6.36
CA ASP A 12 12.52 15.74 6.84
C ASP A 12 11.05 15.65 7.29
N LEU A 13 10.19 14.97 6.52
CA LEU A 13 8.79 14.72 6.88
C LEU A 13 8.68 13.96 8.20
N LEU A 14 9.47 12.88 8.36
CA LEU A 14 9.48 12.11 9.60
C LEU A 14 9.99 12.96 10.77
N ALA A 15 11.07 13.73 10.58
CA ALA A 15 11.63 14.60 11.62
C ALA A 15 10.64 15.69 12.09
N GLN A 16 9.93 16.32 11.16
CA GLN A 16 8.94 17.36 11.46
C GLN A 16 7.73 16.82 12.24
N ASN A 17 7.38 15.55 12.03
CA ASN A 17 6.19 14.93 12.60
C ASN A 17 6.50 13.91 13.72
N ILE A 18 7.77 13.72 14.10
CA ILE A 18 8.20 12.63 15.00
C ILE A 18 7.56 12.69 16.40
N GLU A 19 7.07 13.86 16.82
CA GLU A 19 6.39 14.05 18.11
C GLU A 19 4.85 14.00 18.02
N SER A 20 4.29 14.30 16.84
CA SER A 20 2.84 14.38 16.62
C SER A 20 2.26 13.12 15.96
N ASN A 21 3.08 12.38 15.22
CA ASN A 21 2.67 11.24 14.41
C ASN A 21 3.59 10.04 14.66
N TYR A 22 3.00 8.87 14.83
CA TYR A 22 3.74 7.63 14.92
C TYR A 22 4.30 7.23 13.57
N ARG A 23 3.55 7.45 12.50
CA ARG A 23 3.98 7.15 11.12
C ARG A 23 3.76 8.34 10.21
N VAL A 24 4.56 8.42 9.17
CA VAL A 24 4.35 9.34 8.04
C VAL A 24 4.05 8.55 6.78
N ALA A 25 3.31 9.17 5.85
CA ALA A 25 2.92 8.53 4.59
C ALA A 25 3.62 9.18 3.39
N VAL A 26 4.15 8.35 2.51
CA VAL A 26 4.71 8.73 1.21
C VAL A 26 3.84 8.08 0.15
N VAL A 27 3.19 8.88 -0.68
CA VAL A 27 2.32 8.43 -1.77
C VAL A 27 3.11 8.50 -3.07
N VAL A 28 3.45 7.35 -3.63
CA VAL A 28 4.19 7.20 -4.88
C VAL A 28 3.20 6.80 -5.98
N VAL A 29 2.90 7.75 -6.86
CA VAL A 29 2.07 7.52 -8.06
C VAL A 29 2.91 7.59 -9.33
N GLY A 30 2.31 7.16 -10.43
CA GLY A 30 2.90 7.24 -11.77
C GLY A 30 2.17 6.31 -12.73
N HIS A 31 2.23 6.59 -14.02
CA HIS A 31 1.60 5.72 -15.03
C HIS A 31 2.26 4.34 -15.09
N PRO A 32 1.60 3.31 -15.66
CA PRO A 32 2.24 2.03 -15.93
C PRO A 32 3.56 2.22 -16.71
N GLY A 33 4.63 1.56 -16.27
CA GLY A 33 5.96 1.69 -16.88
C GLY A 33 6.79 2.90 -16.39
N SER A 34 6.23 3.79 -15.57
CA SER A 34 6.96 4.96 -15.02
C SER A 34 8.16 4.61 -14.15
N GLY A 35 8.14 3.41 -13.53
CA GLY A 35 9.13 3.01 -12.53
C GLY A 35 8.74 3.31 -11.08
N LYS A 36 7.48 3.73 -10.83
CA LYS A 36 6.95 3.99 -9.49
C LYS A 36 7.24 2.88 -8.46
N SER A 37 7.04 1.61 -8.84
CA SER A 37 7.21 0.47 -7.92
C SER A 37 8.68 0.19 -7.63
N THR A 38 9.54 0.33 -8.64
CA THR A 38 11.00 0.29 -8.46
C THR A 38 11.46 1.41 -7.53
N MET A 39 10.90 2.62 -7.69
CA MET A 39 11.20 3.77 -6.83
C MET A 39 10.77 3.52 -5.38
N ALA A 40 9.55 3.02 -5.16
CA ALA A 40 9.03 2.70 -3.83
C ALA A 40 9.88 1.63 -3.13
N GLN A 41 10.27 0.57 -3.84
CA GLN A 41 11.15 -0.48 -3.28
C GLN A 41 12.56 0.03 -3.00
N ARG A 42 13.12 0.88 -3.88
CA ARG A 42 14.42 1.53 -3.64
C ARG A 42 14.38 2.39 -2.38
N LEU A 43 13.34 3.22 -2.24
CA LEU A 43 13.14 4.07 -1.07
C LEU A 43 13.00 3.25 0.22
N LYS A 44 12.17 2.19 0.21
CA LYS A 44 12.06 1.24 1.34
C LYS A 44 13.43 0.67 1.72
N ARG A 45 14.17 0.16 0.75
CA ARG A 45 15.48 -0.46 0.97
C ARG A 45 16.45 0.52 1.59
N ASP A 46 16.59 1.71 1.00
CA ASP A 46 17.62 2.67 1.42
C ASP A 46 17.31 3.26 2.81
N LEU A 47 16.04 3.59 3.11
CA LEU A 47 15.63 4.04 4.45
C LEU A 47 15.91 2.98 5.53
N ASN A 48 15.58 1.71 5.25
CA ASN A 48 15.85 0.62 6.18
C ASN A 48 17.35 0.36 6.34
N GLN A 49 18.14 0.41 5.26
CA GLN A 49 19.60 0.24 5.33
C GLN A 49 20.27 1.33 6.14
N GLU A 50 19.87 2.59 5.97
CA GLU A 50 20.39 3.72 6.75
C GLU A 50 20.05 3.56 8.24
N PHE A 51 18.80 3.22 8.58
CA PHE A 51 18.38 2.98 9.96
C PHE A 51 19.10 1.78 10.59
N GLN A 52 19.18 0.65 9.89
CA GLN A 52 19.85 -0.55 10.39
C GLN A 52 21.35 -0.35 10.59
N SER A 53 21.98 0.45 9.73
CA SER A 53 23.39 0.83 9.90
C SER A 53 23.60 1.65 11.16
N HIS A 54 22.69 2.58 11.45
CA HIS A 54 22.68 3.33 12.71
C HIS A 54 22.46 2.39 13.91
N LEU A 55 21.46 1.52 13.86
CA LEU A 55 21.14 0.58 14.94
C LEU A 55 22.32 -0.35 15.28
N LYS A 56 23.06 -0.82 14.27
CA LYS A 56 24.28 -1.62 14.47
C LYS A 56 25.42 -0.86 15.15
N ALA A 57 25.50 0.46 14.95
CA ALA A 57 26.52 1.31 15.55
C ALA A 57 26.12 1.83 16.95
N ARG A 58 24.81 1.82 17.26
CA ARG A 58 24.26 2.25 18.55
C ARG A 58 24.72 1.30 19.68
N ARG A 59 25.09 1.87 20.83
CA ARG A 59 25.52 1.10 22.02
C ARG A 59 24.37 0.61 22.90
N GLY A 60 23.18 1.22 22.78
CA GLY A 60 21.98 0.88 23.54
C GLY A 60 20.96 0.11 22.73
N GLY A 61 20.16 -0.72 23.39
CA GLY A 61 19.03 -1.41 22.77
C GLY A 61 17.91 -0.47 22.34
N LEU A 62 16.89 -1.05 21.71
CA LEU A 62 15.65 -0.37 21.36
C LEU A 62 14.77 -0.18 22.60
N ARG A 63 14.11 0.96 22.69
CA ARG A 63 13.04 1.17 23.68
C ARG A 63 11.70 0.92 23.01
N ILE A 64 10.98 -0.06 23.54
CA ILE A 64 9.60 -0.35 23.14
C ILE A 64 8.70 0.05 24.31
N SER A 65 7.93 1.12 24.11
CA SER A 65 6.91 1.54 25.06
C SER A 65 5.72 0.57 25.06
N ALA A 66 4.99 0.54 26.18
CA ALA A 66 3.73 -0.18 26.28
C ALA A 66 2.76 0.27 25.16
N GLY A 67 1.75 -0.56 24.89
CA GLY A 67 0.87 -0.37 23.75
C GLY A 67 0.33 1.05 23.63
N ILE A 68 0.33 1.61 22.42
CA ILE A 68 -0.43 2.83 22.17
C ILE A 68 -1.88 2.46 22.41
N ALA A 69 -2.50 3.05 23.44
CA ALA A 69 -3.88 2.82 23.84
C ALA A 69 -4.86 3.40 22.81
N ALA A 70 -4.76 2.94 21.57
CA ALA A 70 -5.77 3.16 20.56
C ALA A 70 -6.90 2.18 20.83
N GLU A 71 -8.13 2.70 20.76
CA GLU A 71 -9.33 1.95 20.38
C GLU A 71 -8.98 0.83 19.38
N SER A 72 -9.72 -0.29 19.41
CA SER A 72 -9.47 -1.41 18.50
C SER A 72 -9.37 -0.86 17.09
N LEU A 73 -8.24 -1.07 16.40
CA LEU A 73 -7.96 -0.39 15.13
C LEU A 73 -9.07 -0.65 14.09
N ASP A 74 -9.69 -1.82 14.17
CA ASP A 74 -10.80 -2.31 13.36
C ASP A 74 -12.19 -1.93 13.90
N GLU A 75 -12.34 -1.15 14.97
CA GLU A 75 -13.62 -0.85 15.64
C GLU A 75 -14.68 -0.29 14.68
N THR A 76 -14.26 0.59 13.77
CA THR A 76 -15.14 1.22 12.77
C THR A 76 -15.59 0.27 11.65
N VAL A 77 -15.01 -0.94 11.56
CA VAL A 77 -15.37 -1.95 10.55
C VAL A 77 -16.50 -2.83 11.08
N PRO A 78 -17.64 -2.95 10.38
CA PRO A 78 -18.78 -3.73 10.84
C PRO A 78 -18.45 -5.23 10.90
N VAL A 79 -18.95 -5.92 11.93
CA VAL A 79 -18.83 -7.37 12.06
C VAL A 79 -19.75 -8.06 11.06
N ALA A 80 -19.20 -9.01 10.28
CA ALA A 80 -19.91 -9.83 9.32
C ALA A 80 -20.91 -10.77 10.01
N SER A 81 -22.08 -10.97 9.39
CA SER A 81 -22.99 -12.03 9.82
C SER A 81 -22.37 -13.41 9.57
N GLY A 82 -22.83 -14.44 10.29
CA GLY A 82 -22.34 -15.82 10.07
C GLY A 82 -22.51 -16.28 8.60
N ALA A 83 -23.61 -15.91 7.95
CA ALA A 83 -23.83 -16.21 6.54
C ALA A 83 -22.79 -15.54 5.62
N LEU A 84 -22.43 -14.28 5.90
CA LEU A 84 -21.44 -13.53 5.13
C LEU A 84 -20.03 -14.09 5.32
N VAL A 85 -19.70 -14.54 6.54
CA VAL A 85 -18.42 -15.24 6.82
C VAL A 85 -18.34 -16.56 6.04
N GLU A 86 -19.42 -17.34 6.02
CA GLU A 86 -19.47 -18.60 5.26
C GLU A 86 -19.40 -18.37 3.74
N GLU A 87 -19.92 -17.25 3.26
CA GLU A 87 -19.76 -16.84 1.86
C GLU A 87 -18.31 -16.44 1.56
N ALA A 88 -17.68 -15.65 2.44
CA ALA A 88 -16.28 -15.24 2.29
C ALA A 88 -15.34 -16.45 2.23
N ARG A 89 -15.58 -17.46 3.07
CA ARG A 89 -14.85 -18.73 3.07
C ARG A 89 -15.06 -19.56 1.80
N ARG A 90 -16.16 -19.35 1.07
CA ARG A 90 -16.50 -20.03 -0.19
C ARG A 90 -16.05 -19.27 -1.44
N GLY A 91 -15.35 -18.14 -1.28
CA GLY A 91 -14.73 -17.40 -2.38
C GLY A 91 -15.25 -15.97 -2.54
N PHE A 92 -16.47 -15.66 -2.09
CA PHE A 92 -17.06 -14.31 -2.11
C PHE A 92 -17.36 -13.71 -3.51
N PHE A 93 -17.91 -14.52 -4.42
CA PHE A 93 -18.10 -14.08 -5.81
C PHE A 93 -19.33 -13.20 -6.07
N ALA A 94 -20.38 -13.26 -5.23
CA ALA A 94 -21.66 -12.59 -5.53
C ALA A 94 -21.59 -11.06 -5.52
N HIS A 95 -20.58 -10.49 -4.88
CA HIS A 95 -20.40 -9.05 -4.70
C HIS A 95 -19.25 -8.47 -5.53
N VAL A 96 -18.61 -9.27 -6.38
CA VAL A 96 -17.34 -8.90 -7.02
C VAL A 96 -17.43 -7.61 -7.86
N GLU A 97 -18.58 -7.39 -8.52
CA GLU A 97 -18.83 -6.19 -9.34
C GLU A 97 -19.41 -5.01 -8.55
N ASP A 98 -19.61 -5.12 -7.24
CA ASP A 98 -20.20 -4.05 -6.40
C ASP A 98 -19.11 -3.16 -5.78
N PRO A 99 -18.77 -1.99 -6.38
CA PRO A 99 -17.81 -1.07 -5.77
C PRO A 99 -18.35 -0.44 -4.47
N GLY A 100 -19.66 -0.50 -4.22
CA GLY A 100 -20.32 0.01 -3.01
C GLY A 100 -20.28 -0.96 -1.84
N PHE A 101 -19.79 -2.20 -2.03
CA PHE A 101 -19.72 -3.19 -0.96
C PHE A 101 -18.89 -2.65 0.22
N LYS A 102 -19.50 -2.52 1.40
CA LYS A 102 -18.80 -2.07 2.59
C LYS A 102 -17.93 -3.21 3.15
N PRO A 103 -16.62 -3.01 3.38
CA PRO A 103 -15.79 -4.03 4.00
C PRO A 103 -16.34 -4.44 5.38
N HIS A 104 -16.29 -5.73 5.66
CA HIS A 104 -16.70 -6.31 6.95
C HIS A 104 -15.54 -7.06 7.59
N LYS A 105 -15.67 -7.33 8.89
CA LYS A 105 -14.70 -8.14 9.64
C LYS A 105 -15.32 -9.38 10.28
N PHE A 106 -14.51 -10.39 10.50
CA PHE A 106 -14.77 -11.44 11.49
C PHE A 106 -13.49 -11.69 12.29
N TYR A 107 -13.58 -12.51 13.34
CA TYR A 107 -12.43 -12.89 14.16
C TYR A 107 -12.11 -14.36 13.96
N ASP A 108 -10.85 -14.69 13.72
CA ASP A 108 -10.34 -16.05 13.78
C ASP A 108 -10.27 -16.51 15.26
N GLY A 109 -10.06 -17.82 15.48
CA GLY A 109 -10.09 -18.42 16.82
C GLY A 109 -9.01 -17.90 17.79
N ASP A 110 -7.97 -17.25 17.26
CA ASP A 110 -6.90 -16.60 18.03
C ASP A 110 -7.18 -15.11 18.35
N GLY A 111 -8.36 -14.60 17.93
CA GLY A 111 -8.74 -13.20 18.11
C GLY A 111 -8.24 -12.26 17.01
N THR A 112 -7.57 -12.77 15.96
CA THR A 112 -7.14 -11.96 14.81
C THR A 112 -8.37 -11.46 14.05
N ALA A 113 -8.47 -10.14 13.85
CA ALA A 113 -9.51 -9.56 13.00
C ALA A 113 -9.15 -9.79 11.52
N VAL A 114 -10.09 -10.29 10.73
CA VAL A 114 -9.95 -10.49 9.29
C VAL A 114 -10.97 -9.59 8.58
N ILE A 115 -10.48 -8.60 7.85
CA ILE A 115 -11.28 -7.61 7.11
C ILE A 115 -11.25 -7.93 5.62
N PHE A 116 -12.42 -8.10 5.01
CA PHE A 116 -12.55 -8.41 3.60
C PHE A 116 -13.54 -7.46 2.91
N GLY A 117 -13.25 -7.13 1.66
CA GLY A 117 -14.13 -6.38 0.78
C GLY A 117 -14.69 -7.27 -0.33
N ARG A 118 -14.89 -6.67 -1.51
CA ARG A 118 -15.57 -7.34 -2.62
C ARG A 118 -14.71 -8.41 -3.30
N GLY A 119 -13.40 -8.39 -3.07
CA GLY A 119 -12.46 -9.40 -3.54
C GLY A 119 -12.28 -10.58 -2.58
N GLY A 120 -13.04 -10.63 -1.48
CA GLY A 120 -13.02 -11.74 -0.55
C GLY A 120 -11.69 -11.91 0.20
N LEU A 121 -11.42 -13.15 0.64
CA LEU A 121 -10.23 -13.48 1.44
C LEU A 121 -8.88 -13.33 0.73
N PRO A 122 -8.74 -13.54 -0.61
CA PRO A 122 -7.48 -13.27 -1.28
C PRO A 122 -6.98 -11.83 -1.12
N ASN A 123 -7.90 -10.86 -0.96
CA ASN A 123 -7.59 -9.45 -0.78
C ASN A 123 -7.76 -8.97 0.69
N SER A 124 -7.87 -9.88 1.66
CA SER A 124 -8.18 -9.51 3.05
C SER A 124 -7.02 -8.83 3.79
N VAL A 125 -7.35 -7.95 4.73
CA VAL A 125 -6.42 -7.35 5.70
C VAL A 125 -6.62 -8.05 7.05
N ARG A 126 -5.54 -8.40 7.74
CA ARG A 126 -5.59 -8.96 9.10
C ARG A 126 -4.96 -8.04 10.13
N ILE A 127 -5.57 -7.96 11.30
CA ILE A 127 -5.06 -7.21 12.46
C ILE A 127 -4.91 -8.19 13.63
N ALA A 128 -3.67 -8.44 14.05
CA ALA A 128 -3.33 -9.35 15.12
C ALA A 128 -2.62 -8.61 16.27
N SER A 129 -2.78 -9.11 17.50
CA SER A 129 -2.04 -8.63 18.66
C SER A 129 -0.82 -9.54 18.86
N GLU A 130 0.34 -9.09 18.40
CA GLU A 130 1.60 -9.83 18.52
C GLU A 130 2.67 -8.93 19.13
N ALA A 131 3.44 -9.47 20.08
CA ALA A 131 4.51 -8.71 20.72
C ALA A 131 5.64 -8.39 19.73
N LEU A 132 6.16 -7.16 19.77
CA LEU A 132 7.36 -6.80 19.02
C LEU A 132 8.58 -7.54 19.57
N ASP A 133 9.28 -8.26 18.69
CA ASP A 133 10.56 -8.88 19.01
C ASP A 133 11.73 -7.95 18.63
N PRO A 134 12.46 -7.37 19.60
CA PRO A 134 13.63 -6.53 19.32
C PRO A 134 14.82 -7.31 18.74
N ALA A 135 14.83 -8.64 18.76
CA ALA A 135 15.83 -9.46 18.10
C ALA A 135 15.56 -9.66 16.60
N SER A 136 14.34 -9.35 16.13
CA SER A 136 13.98 -9.42 14.72
C SER A 136 14.62 -8.30 13.88
N SER A 137 14.63 -8.45 12.55
CA SER A 137 15.09 -7.37 11.67
C SER A 137 14.16 -6.17 11.75
N VAL A 138 14.66 -5.05 12.26
CA VAL A 138 13.88 -3.82 12.42
C VAL A 138 13.83 -3.06 11.11
N ASN A 139 12.68 -3.07 10.45
CA ASN A 139 12.38 -2.27 9.27
C ASN A 139 11.45 -1.12 9.64
N ILE A 140 11.93 0.11 9.46
CA ILE A 140 11.17 1.33 9.73
C ILE A 140 10.36 1.82 8.52
N ALA A 141 10.66 1.33 7.32
CA ALA A 141 9.94 1.66 6.09
C ALA A 141 9.32 0.41 5.49
N GLU A 142 8.07 0.50 5.04
CA GLU A 142 7.36 -0.59 4.36
C GLU A 142 6.50 -0.06 3.21
N VAL A 143 6.44 -0.83 2.12
CA VAL A 143 5.62 -0.52 0.95
C VAL A 143 4.21 -1.08 1.16
N VAL A 144 3.22 -0.27 0.81
CA VAL A 144 1.80 -0.62 0.77
C VAL A 144 1.37 -0.60 -0.70
N PRO A 145 1.55 -1.72 -1.43
CA PRO A 145 1.24 -1.74 -2.85
C PRO A 145 -0.27 -1.95 -3.06
N MET A 146 -0.82 -1.23 -4.02
CA MET A 146 -2.19 -1.41 -4.50
C MET A 146 -2.40 -2.77 -5.18
N ASP A 147 -1.34 -3.36 -5.74
CA ASP A 147 -1.43 -4.55 -6.59
C ASP A 147 -1.96 -5.78 -5.85
N GLY A 148 -1.77 -5.88 -4.53
CA GLY A 148 -2.37 -6.95 -3.73
C GLY A 148 -3.90 -6.92 -3.67
N PHE A 149 -4.51 -5.84 -4.15
CA PHE A 149 -5.95 -5.67 -4.23
C PHE A 149 -6.48 -5.86 -5.65
N HIS A 150 -5.70 -6.40 -6.59
CA HIS A 150 -6.30 -6.94 -7.83
C HIS A 150 -7.31 -8.02 -7.45
N LEU A 151 -8.49 -7.99 -8.08
CA LEU A 151 -9.41 -9.11 -8.01
C LEU A 151 -8.71 -10.35 -8.62
N SER A 152 -8.87 -11.50 -7.95
CA SER A 152 -8.30 -12.76 -8.45
C SER A 152 -8.92 -13.16 -9.79
N ARG A 153 -8.27 -14.03 -10.57
CA ARG A 153 -8.83 -14.56 -11.82
C ARG A 153 -10.18 -15.24 -11.61
N ALA A 154 -10.31 -16.03 -10.54
CA ALA A 154 -11.58 -16.65 -10.18
C ALA A 154 -12.69 -15.60 -9.94
N HIS A 155 -12.35 -14.46 -9.36
CA HIS A 155 -13.29 -13.35 -9.20
C HIS A 155 -13.63 -12.69 -10.54
N LEU A 156 -12.66 -12.48 -11.43
CA LEU A 156 -12.90 -11.95 -12.78
C LEU A 156 -13.76 -12.89 -13.64
N ASP A 157 -13.66 -14.20 -13.44
CA ASP A 157 -14.51 -15.21 -14.12
C ASP A 157 -16.00 -15.09 -13.75
N HIS A 158 -16.32 -14.43 -12.64
CA HIS A 158 -17.68 -14.20 -12.17
C HIS A 158 -18.25 -12.82 -12.53
N PHE A 159 -17.54 -12.03 -13.33
CA PHE A 159 -18.10 -10.80 -13.92
C PHE A 159 -19.16 -11.13 -14.97
N ALA A 160 -20.13 -10.24 -15.14
CA ALA A 160 -21.11 -10.31 -16.22
C ALA A 160 -20.45 -10.42 -17.61
N ASP A 161 -19.33 -9.71 -17.82
CA ASP A 161 -18.43 -9.87 -18.96
C ASP A 161 -17.01 -10.24 -18.50
N ALA A 162 -16.82 -11.53 -18.19
CA ALA A 162 -15.52 -12.07 -17.77
C ALA A 162 -14.41 -11.82 -18.81
N ALA A 163 -14.71 -11.86 -20.11
CA ALA A 163 -13.73 -11.65 -21.16
C ALA A 163 -13.19 -10.21 -21.13
N ALA A 164 -14.08 -9.22 -20.98
CA ALA A 164 -13.69 -7.82 -20.79
C ALA A 164 -12.92 -7.62 -19.47
N ALA A 165 -13.34 -8.26 -18.38
CA ALA A 165 -12.69 -8.20 -17.07
C ALA A 165 -11.23 -8.69 -17.13
N HIS A 166 -10.97 -9.83 -17.79
CA HIS A 166 -9.61 -10.33 -18.01
C HIS A 166 -8.80 -9.43 -18.95
N LYS A 167 -9.42 -8.93 -20.03
CA LYS A 167 -8.74 -8.05 -21.00
C LYS A 167 -8.31 -6.73 -20.37
N ARG A 168 -9.14 -6.16 -19.49
CA ARG A 168 -8.92 -4.86 -18.82
C ARG A 168 -8.37 -5.01 -17.40
N ARG A 169 -7.86 -6.18 -17.02
CA ARG A 169 -7.25 -6.36 -15.70
C ARG A 169 -6.13 -5.35 -15.48
N GLY A 170 -6.17 -4.69 -14.33
CA GLY A 170 -5.34 -3.53 -14.00
C GLY A 170 -6.03 -2.20 -14.21
N ALA A 171 -7.25 -2.16 -14.78
CA ALA A 171 -8.12 -0.98 -14.76
C ALA A 171 -8.75 -0.76 -13.37
N PRO A 172 -9.19 0.47 -13.01
CA PRO A 172 -9.62 0.80 -11.63
C PRO A 172 -10.70 -0.13 -11.07
N TRP A 173 -11.65 -0.54 -11.89
CA TRP A 173 -12.78 -1.38 -11.52
C TRP A 173 -12.43 -2.87 -11.36
N THR A 174 -11.21 -3.29 -11.73
CA THR A 174 -10.72 -4.68 -11.58
C THR A 174 -9.96 -4.91 -10.25
N PHE A 175 -10.10 -4.00 -9.29
CA PHE A 175 -9.52 -4.07 -7.96
C PHE A 175 -10.58 -4.13 -6.86
N ASP A 176 -10.26 -4.74 -5.72
CA ASP A 176 -10.97 -4.56 -4.45
C ASP A 176 -10.67 -3.16 -3.86
N SER A 177 -11.18 -2.12 -4.52
CA SER A 177 -10.94 -0.72 -4.17
C SER A 177 -11.52 -0.34 -2.82
N ASN A 178 -12.62 -0.97 -2.41
CA ASN A 178 -13.25 -0.79 -1.11
C ASN A 178 -12.36 -1.33 0.02
N ASN A 179 -11.75 -2.52 -0.12
CA ASN A 179 -10.86 -3.03 0.93
C ASN A 179 -9.51 -2.30 0.93
N TYR A 180 -9.00 -1.87 -0.22
CA TYR A 180 -7.79 -1.03 -0.25
C TYR A 180 -8.00 0.32 0.42
N LEU A 181 -9.15 0.97 0.19
CA LEU A 181 -9.53 2.19 0.93
C LEU A 181 -9.63 1.91 2.44
N GLN A 182 -10.16 0.76 2.85
CA GLN A 182 -10.21 0.38 4.26
C GLN A 182 -8.81 0.22 4.86
N LEU A 183 -7.87 -0.42 4.15
CA LEU A 183 -6.46 -0.47 4.56
C LEU A 183 -5.88 0.94 4.74
N CYS A 184 -6.08 1.84 3.77
CA CYS A 184 -5.61 3.22 3.86
C CYS A 184 -6.17 3.97 5.07
N LYS A 185 -7.44 3.76 5.43
CA LYS A 185 -8.06 4.33 6.63
C LYS A 185 -7.42 3.80 7.92
N LEU A 186 -7.22 2.49 8.03
CA LEU A 186 -6.57 1.85 9.18
C LEU A 186 -5.13 2.39 9.34
N LEU A 187 -4.37 2.43 8.24
CA LEU A 187 -3.00 2.94 8.26
C LEU A 187 -2.95 4.44 8.57
N ALA A 188 -3.87 5.25 8.05
CA ALA A 188 -3.97 6.66 8.41
C ALA A 188 -4.28 6.86 9.90
N ALA A 189 -5.14 6.04 10.50
CA ALA A 189 -5.38 6.06 11.94
C ALA A 189 -4.08 5.77 12.73
N THR A 190 -3.28 4.81 12.25
CA THR A 190 -2.00 4.48 12.89
C THR A 190 -0.95 5.60 12.77
N CYS A 191 -1.00 6.41 11.70
CA CYS A 191 -0.13 7.59 11.57
C CYS A 191 -0.40 8.62 12.66
N LYS A 192 -1.66 8.77 13.09
CA LYS A 192 -2.12 9.79 14.06
C LYS A 192 -1.82 9.43 15.51
N TRP A 193 -1.34 8.22 15.78
CA TRP A 193 -0.91 7.82 17.11
C TRP A 193 0.24 8.70 17.59
N LYS A 194 0.28 8.98 18.90
CA LYS A 194 1.36 9.77 19.49
C LYS A 194 2.45 8.85 20.04
N PRO A 195 3.70 8.97 19.60
CA PRO A 195 4.81 8.24 20.20
C PRO A 195 5.00 8.59 21.68
N ALA A 196 5.67 7.70 22.42
CA ALA A 196 6.08 7.99 23.80
C ALA A 196 7.01 9.22 23.86
N LYS A 197 6.99 9.95 24.99
CA LYS A 197 7.84 11.13 25.19
C LYS A 197 9.33 10.75 25.16
N ARG A 198 10.12 11.57 24.49
CA ARG A 198 11.58 11.45 24.35
C ARG A 198 12.39 12.33 25.32
N PRO A 199 13.67 12.03 25.57
CA PRO A 199 14.66 13.01 26.04
C PRO A 199 14.95 14.08 24.96
N LYS A 200 15.27 15.32 25.36
CA LYS A 200 15.59 16.43 24.42
C LYS A 200 17.03 16.31 23.89
N GLY A 201 17.25 16.71 22.63
CA GLY A 201 18.59 16.94 22.06
C GLY A 201 19.17 15.78 21.23
N GLU A 202 18.42 14.70 21.02
CA GLU A 202 18.85 13.54 20.26
C GLU A 202 18.63 13.69 18.74
N THR A 203 19.40 12.94 17.95
CA THR A 203 19.21 12.87 16.50
C THR A 203 17.88 12.19 16.13
N LEU A 204 17.44 12.32 14.87
CA LEU A 204 16.25 11.62 14.39
C LEU A 204 16.33 10.11 14.60
N MET A 205 17.47 9.50 14.28
CA MET A 205 17.65 8.04 14.36
C MET A 205 17.59 7.53 15.80
N GLU A 206 18.23 8.24 16.74
CA GLU A 206 18.14 7.95 18.17
C GLU A 206 16.69 8.11 18.65
N THR A 207 16.02 9.19 18.24
CA THR A 207 14.59 9.41 18.55
C THR A 207 13.73 8.25 18.05
N ILE A 208 13.95 7.72 16.84
CA ILE A 208 13.21 6.56 16.33
C ILE A 208 13.43 5.33 17.23
N CYS A 209 14.68 5.04 17.59
CA CYS A 209 15.04 3.90 18.44
C CYS A 209 14.41 3.96 19.84
N ASP A 210 14.18 5.17 20.36
CA ASP A 210 13.64 5.40 21.71
C ASP A 210 12.12 5.59 21.77
N THR A 211 11.44 5.57 20.62
CA THR A 211 10.00 5.88 20.50
C THR A 211 9.17 4.78 19.85
N PHE A 212 9.70 3.57 19.69
CA PHE A 212 8.87 2.43 19.30
C PHE A 212 7.82 2.13 20.38
N ALA A 213 6.69 1.58 19.95
CA ALA A 213 5.59 1.19 20.80
C ALA A 213 5.04 -0.16 20.36
N GLN A 214 4.50 -0.90 21.33
CA GLN A 214 3.71 -2.07 21.02
C GLN A 214 2.47 -1.65 20.22
N CYS A 215 2.33 -2.16 19.02
CA CYS A 215 1.22 -1.87 18.11
C CYS A 215 0.66 -3.19 17.56
N PRO A 216 -0.61 -3.22 17.12
CA PRO A 216 -1.12 -4.35 16.35
C PRO A 216 -0.26 -4.60 15.10
N VAL A 217 -0.10 -5.87 14.76
CA VAL A 217 0.48 -6.31 13.49
C VAL A 217 -0.62 -6.26 12.43
N ILE A 218 -0.33 -5.63 11.29
CA ILE A 218 -1.27 -5.50 10.18
C ILE A 218 -0.71 -6.28 9.00
N SER A 219 -1.37 -7.36 8.60
CA SER A 219 -1.04 -8.12 7.39
C SER A 219 -1.98 -7.74 6.26
N TYR A 220 -1.46 -7.63 5.04
CA TYR A 220 -2.24 -7.25 3.86
C TYR A 220 -1.71 -7.96 2.61
N PRO A 221 -2.54 -8.09 1.56
CA PRO A 221 -2.18 -8.90 0.41
C PRO A 221 -1.11 -8.21 -0.44
N GLY A 222 -0.35 -9.01 -1.16
CA GLY A 222 0.48 -8.57 -2.28
C GLY A 222 0.06 -9.30 -3.56
N PHE A 223 0.88 -9.23 -4.61
CA PHE A 223 0.56 -9.82 -5.91
C PHE A 223 1.69 -10.69 -6.42
N ASP A 224 1.37 -11.91 -6.84
CA ASP A 224 2.30 -12.80 -7.52
C ASP A 224 2.13 -12.62 -9.04
N HIS A 225 3.14 -12.05 -9.69
CA HIS A 225 3.13 -11.82 -11.14
C HIS A 225 3.23 -13.11 -11.96
N ALA A 226 3.81 -14.19 -11.42
CA ALA A 226 3.87 -15.49 -12.07
C ALA A 226 2.53 -16.22 -11.99
N ALA A 227 1.93 -16.28 -10.80
CA ALA A 227 0.60 -16.84 -10.60
C ALA A 227 -0.52 -15.95 -11.20
N LYS A 228 -0.23 -14.66 -11.39
CA LYS A 228 -1.19 -13.62 -11.80
C LYS A 228 -2.37 -13.54 -10.84
N ASP A 229 -2.12 -13.63 -9.54
CA ASP A 229 -3.18 -13.56 -8.52
C ASP A 229 -2.67 -12.91 -7.23
N PRO A 230 -3.57 -12.32 -6.44
CA PRO A 230 -3.22 -11.78 -5.12
C PRO A 230 -2.78 -12.90 -4.18
N VAL A 231 -1.81 -12.59 -3.32
CA VAL A 231 -1.31 -13.47 -2.26
C VAL A 231 -1.69 -12.86 -0.92
N ARG A 232 -2.55 -13.58 -0.19
CA ARG A 232 -3.00 -13.20 1.15
C ARG A 232 -1.80 -13.08 2.11
N ASP A 233 -1.84 -12.07 2.97
CA ASP A 233 -0.83 -11.82 4.03
C ASP A 233 0.63 -11.72 3.54
N GLN A 234 0.86 -11.34 2.28
CA GLN A 234 2.23 -11.24 1.73
C GLN A 234 3.06 -10.13 2.39
N HIS A 235 2.41 -9.07 2.85
CA HIS A 235 3.06 -7.94 3.52
C HIS A 235 2.63 -7.86 4.97
N VAL A 236 3.58 -7.54 5.84
CA VAL A 236 3.38 -7.44 7.28
C VAL A 236 3.94 -6.11 7.76
N LEU A 237 3.08 -5.35 8.42
CA LEU A 237 3.44 -4.11 9.08
C LEU A 237 3.43 -4.31 10.59
N THR A 238 4.49 -3.85 11.26
CA THR A 238 4.63 -3.98 12.71
C THR A 238 4.71 -2.61 13.39
N GLY A 239 4.81 -2.60 14.72
CA GLY A 239 5.12 -1.39 15.47
C GLY A 239 6.49 -0.77 15.11
N PHE A 240 7.41 -1.48 14.45
CA PHE A 240 8.67 -0.86 14.00
C PHE A 240 8.50 0.08 12.80
N THR A 241 7.44 -0.08 12.00
CA THR A 241 7.24 0.74 10.80
C THR A 241 6.87 2.18 11.18
N ARG A 242 7.68 3.14 10.71
CA ARG A 242 7.53 4.60 10.88
C ARG A 242 7.25 5.34 9.57
N VAL A 243 7.59 4.74 8.43
CA VAL A 243 7.37 5.29 7.09
C VAL A 243 6.54 4.31 6.28
N LEU A 244 5.36 4.75 5.84
CA LEU A 244 4.48 4.02 4.94
C LEU A 244 4.70 4.53 3.51
N ILE A 245 5.03 3.65 2.58
CA ILE A 245 5.23 4.01 1.17
C ILE A 245 4.10 3.39 0.35
N PHE A 246 3.05 4.17 0.09
CA PHE A 246 1.92 3.73 -0.73
C PHE A 246 2.34 3.77 -2.20
N ASP A 247 2.22 2.63 -2.90
CA ASP A 247 2.59 2.49 -4.31
C ASP A 247 1.36 2.07 -5.13
N GLY A 248 0.95 2.90 -6.08
CA GLY A 248 -0.23 2.61 -6.89
C GLY A 248 -0.47 3.60 -8.02
N LEU A 249 -1.26 3.16 -8.99
CA LEU A 249 -1.67 4.00 -10.14
C LEU A 249 -2.78 4.97 -9.74
N TYR A 250 -3.71 4.50 -8.88
CA TYR A 250 -5.00 5.15 -8.63
C TYR A 250 -5.07 5.85 -7.27
N LEU A 251 -3.93 6.12 -6.61
CA LEU A 251 -3.92 6.72 -5.27
C LEU A 251 -4.40 8.19 -5.27
N LEU A 252 -4.36 8.84 -6.43
CA LEU A 252 -4.89 10.19 -6.68
C LEU A 252 -6.07 10.18 -7.67
N TYR A 253 -6.71 9.02 -7.91
CA TYR A 253 -7.83 8.91 -8.85
C TYR A 253 -9.12 9.44 -8.21
N ASP A 254 -9.95 10.18 -8.95
CA ASP A 254 -11.08 10.95 -8.43
C ASP A 254 -12.45 10.25 -8.51
N GLN A 255 -12.48 8.98 -8.91
CA GLN A 255 -13.71 8.19 -9.01
C GLN A 255 -13.84 7.14 -7.91
N GLU A 256 -15.09 6.80 -7.59
CA GLU A 256 -15.48 5.71 -6.69
C GLU A 256 -14.72 5.71 -5.35
N ASN A 257 -14.29 4.54 -4.85
CA ASN A 257 -13.54 4.41 -3.61
C ASN A 257 -12.15 5.07 -3.67
N TRP A 258 -11.56 5.18 -4.86
CA TRP A 258 -10.21 5.74 -5.04
C TRP A 258 -10.15 7.23 -4.66
N ALA A 259 -11.22 7.97 -4.94
CA ALA A 259 -11.37 9.39 -4.60
C ALA A 259 -11.13 9.70 -3.12
N HIS A 260 -11.35 8.72 -2.23
CA HIS A 260 -11.24 8.88 -0.80
C HIS A 260 -9.86 8.51 -0.22
N ILE A 261 -8.96 7.91 -1.01
CA ILE A 261 -7.66 7.43 -0.53
C ILE A 261 -6.77 8.60 -0.11
N TYR A 262 -6.52 9.54 -1.01
CA TYR A 262 -5.67 10.69 -0.71
C TYR A 262 -6.22 11.48 0.49
N HIS A 263 -7.53 11.73 0.56
CA HIS A 263 -8.12 12.44 1.69
C HIS A 263 -7.96 11.70 3.02
N SER A 264 -8.06 10.37 3.02
CA SER A 264 -7.82 9.55 4.21
C SER A 264 -6.38 9.74 4.71
N LEU A 265 -5.41 9.67 3.81
CA LEU A 265 -3.99 9.87 4.13
C LEU A 265 -3.69 11.32 4.52
N ALA A 266 -4.17 12.30 3.75
CA ALA A 266 -3.96 13.73 3.98
C ALA A 266 -4.49 14.19 5.34
N SER A 267 -5.56 13.55 5.85
CA SER A 267 -6.10 13.82 7.18
C SER A 267 -5.12 13.57 8.34
N THR A 268 -3.98 12.90 8.07
CA THR A 268 -2.91 12.68 9.05
C THR A 268 -2.02 13.90 9.30
N GLY A 269 -2.02 14.87 8.38
CA GLY A 269 -1.11 16.02 8.41
C GLY A 269 0.35 15.70 8.05
N ALA A 270 0.70 14.44 7.79
CA ALA A 270 2.08 13.98 7.58
C ALA A 270 2.23 13.16 6.30
N VAL A 271 1.95 13.80 5.15
CA VAL A 271 1.95 13.15 3.83
C VAL A 271 2.88 13.87 2.85
N LEU A 272 3.66 13.10 2.10
CA LEU A 272 4.41 13.53 0.92
C LEU A 272 3.87 12.80 -0.30
N VAL A 273 3.56 13.53 -1.37
CA VAL A 273 3.10 12.93 -2.64
C VAL A 273 4.18 13.14 -3.71
N VAL A 274 4.54 12.07 -4.41
CA VAL A 274 5.46 12.08 -5.54
C VAL A 274 4.84 11.36 -6.73
N ASN A 275 4.84 12.04 -7.87
CA ASN A 275 4.53 11.44 -9.17
C ASN A 275 5.83 11.11 -9.90
N VAL A 276 6.05 9.82 -10.11
CA VAL A 276 7.14 9.31 -10.92
C VAL A 276 6.69 9.33 -12.38
N THR A 277 7.33 10.18 -13.18
CA THR A 277 6.98 10.39 -14.58
C THR A 277 8.02 9.78 -15.51
N ALA A 278 7.59 9.30 -16.67
CA ALA A 278 8.47 8.93 -17.77
C ALA A 278 7.69 9.15 -19.08
N SER A 279 8.41 9.45 -20.16
CA SER A 279 7.84 9.63 -21.49
C SER A 279 7.02 8.41 -21.93
N GLU A 280 6.06 8.61 -22.81
CA GLU A 280 5.26 7.50 -23.34
C GLU A 280 6.13 6.46 -24.05
N GLU A 281 7.13 6.89 -24.81
CA GLU A 281 8.08 6.02 -25.50
C GLU A 281 8.88 5.16 -24.51
N THR A 282 9.39 5.77 -23.43
CA THR A 282 10.07 5.05 -22.35
C THR A 282 9.14 4.03 -21.68
N ARG A 283 7.89 4.42 -21.40
CA ARG A 283 6.89 3.54 -20.77
C ARG A 283 6.52 2.37 -21.67
N GLU A 284 6.24 2.63 -22.96
CA GLU A 284 5.92 1.61 -23.97
C GLU A 284 7.05 0.58 -24.05
N THR A 285 8.30 1.04 -24.19
CA THR A 285 9.48 0.18 -24.27
C THR A 285 9.64 -0.69 -23.02
N ARG A 286 9.53 -0.10 -21.82
CA ARG A 286 9.66 -0.82 -20.54
C ARG A 286 8.58 -1.88 -20.38
N VAL A 287 7.32 -1.55 -20.68
CA VAL A 287 6.20 -2.47 -20.50
C VAL A 287 6.21 -3.57 -21.56
N ALA A 288 6.47 -3.26 -22.83
CA ALA A 288 6.59 -4.25 -23.89
C ALA A 288 7.70 -5.27 -23.59
N THR A 289 8.87 -4.78 -23.15
CA THR A 289 9.99 -5.64 -22.72
C THR A 289 9.59 -6.54 -21.55
N ARG A 290 8.88 -6.01 -20.56
CA ARG A 290 8.38 -6.79 -19.41
C ARG A 290 7.38 -7.86 -19.83
N HIS A 291 6.46 -7.55 -20.75
CA HIS A 291 5.51 -8.53 -21.26
C HIS A 291 6.21 -9.68 -21.98
N PHE A 292 7.21 -9.38 -22.80
CA PHE A 292 8.01 -10.38 -23.50
C PHE A 292 8.82 -11.23 -22.51
N ALA A 293 9.55 -10.61 -21.58
CA ALA A 293 10.34 -11.31 -20.57
C ALA A 293 9.51 -12.21 -19.65
N ALA A 294 8.27 -11.82 -19.35
CA ALA A 294 7.33 -12.61 -18.55
C ALA A 294 6.60 -13.70 -19.37
N GLY A 295 6.93 -13.89 -20.65
CA GLY A 295 6.29 -14.87 -21.53
C GLY A 295 4.81 -14.59 -21.82
N LEU A 296 4.36 -13.34 -21.67
CA LEU A 296 2.96 -12.94 -21.88
C LEU A 296 2.62 -12.70 -23.35
N VAL A 297 3.63 -12.57 -24.21
CA VAL A 297 3.53 -12.29 -25.64
C VAL A 297 4.70 -12.99 -26.37
N GLY A 298 4.52 -13.31 -27.65
CA GLY A 298 5.53 -13.99 -28.47
C GLY A 298 6.58 -13.06 -29.06
N SER A 299 6.32 -11.75 -29.11
CA SER A 299 7.25 -10.75 -29.63
C SER A 299 7.13 -9.39 -28.90
N ILE A 300 8.09 -8.50 -29.14
CA ILE A 300 8.06 -7.13 -28.60
C ILE A 300 6.92 -6.32 -29.23
N GLU A 301 6.62 -6.51 -30.53
CA GLU A 301 5.52 -5.85 -31.23
C GLU A 301 4.15 -6.21 -30.62
N GLU A 302 3.99 -7.47 -30.24
CA GLU A 302 2.80 -7.91 -29.48
C GLU A 302 2.75 -7.28 -28.08
N GLY A 303 3.90 -7.11 -27.44
CA GLY A 303 4.04 -6.37 -26.18
C GLY A 303 3.59 -4.91 -26.30
N VAL A 304 3.99 -4.23 -27.37
CA VAL A 304 3.57 -2.86 -27.69
C VAL A 304 2.06 -2.78 -27.92
N ARG A 305 1.49 -3.70 -28.70
CA ARG A 305 0.04 -3.79 -28.92
C ARG A 305 -0.70 -3.95 -27.59
N LYS A 306 -0.24 -4.85 -26.72
CA LYS A 306 -0.83 -5.09 -25.40
C LYS A 306 -0.75 -3.86 -24.49
N PHE A 307 0.38 -3.15 -24.49
CA PHE A 307 0.54 -1.88 -23.77
C PHE A 307 -0.51 -0.85 -24.22
N ARG A 308 -0.70 -0.66 -25.53
CA ARG A 308 -1.67 0.30 -26.08
C ARG A 308 -3.12 -0.04 -25.75
N GLU A 309 -3.45 -1.33 -25.72
CA GLU A 309 -4.80 -1.82 -25.45
C GLU A 309 -5.20 -1.81 -23.97
N ASN A 310 -4.25 -1.69 -23.04
CA ASN A 310 -4.55 -1.73 -21.60
C ASN A 310 -3.78 -0.68 -20.80
N ASP A 311 -2.46 -0.78 -20.69
CA ASP A 311 -1.62 0.11 -19.87
C ASP A 311 -1.77 1.59 -20.28
N LEU A 312 -1.82 1.88 -21.59
CA LEU A 312 -2.02 3.23 -22.11
C LEU A 312 -3.44 3.75 -21.82
N LEU A 313 -4.46 2.90 -21.93
CA LEU A 313 -5.83 3.28 -21.56
C LEU A 313 -5.93 3.60 -20.07
N ASN A 314 -5.23 2.84 -19.22
CA ASN A 314 -5.19 3.09 -17.79
C ASN A 314 -4.44 4.39 -17.47
N ALA A 315 -3.38 4.73 -18.21
CA ALA A 315 -2.71 6.03 -18.09
C ALA A 315 -3.66 7.19 -18.45
N LYS A 316 -4.40 7.09 -19.57
CA LYS A 316 -5.39 8.10 -19.97
C LYS A 316 -6.49 8.28 -18.93
N LEU A 317 -7.01 7.19 -18.35
CA LEU A 317 -7.98 7.28 -17.26
C LEU A 317 -7.40 8.07 -16.07
N ILE A 318 -6.15 7.84 -15.69
CA ILE A 318 -5.51 8.59 -14.59
C ILE A 318 -5.41 10.08 -14.93
N GLU A 319 -5.02 10.42 -16.16
CA GLU A 319 -4.94 11.81 -16.62
C GLU A 319 -6.30 12.51 -16.62
N GLU A 320 -7.35 11.82 -17.07
CA GLU A 320 -8.73 12.34 -17.13
C GLU A 320 -9.36 12.54 -15.74
N HIS A 321 -8.95 11.73 -14.77
CA HIS A 321 -9.60 11.59 -13.46
C HIS A 321 -8.62 11.73 -12.29
N THR A 322 -7.62 12.60 -12.41
CA THR A 322 -6.72 12.90 -11.30
C THR A 322 -7.35 13.93 -10.37
N LEU A 323 -7.26 13.71 -9.05
CA LEU A 323 -7.67 14.68 -8.03
C LEU A 323 -6.92 16.00 -8.21
N GLY A 324 -7.67 17.10 -8.32
CA GLY A 324 -7.12 18.45 -8.37
C GLY A 324 -6.63 18.95 -7.00
N GLY A 325 -5.69 19.89 -7.01
CA GLY A 325 -5.25 20.61 -5.79
C GLY A 325 -4.37 19.81 -4.83
N VAL A 326 -3.91 18.62 -5.21
CA VAL A 326 -2.97 17.80 -4.42
C VAL A 326 -1.53 18.30 -4.63
N PRO A 327 -0.83 18.81 -3.59
CA PRO A 327 0.57 19.18 -3.70
C PRO A 327 1.44 17.96 -4.04
N THR A 328 1.91 17.89 -5.28
CA THR A 328 2.58 16.71 -5.84
C THR A 328 3.96 17.09 -6.35
N LEU A 329 4.99 16.41 -5.85
CA LEU A 329 6.35 16.55 -6.36
C LEU A 329 6.53 15.69 -7.62
N ILE A 330 7.30 16.18 -8.58
CA ILE A 330 7.60 15.44 -9.81
C ILE A 330 9.03 14.89 -9.76
N LEU A 331 9.15 13.58 -9.93
CA LEU A 331 10.42 12.88 -10.13
C LEU A 331 10.42 12.27 -11.53
N SER A 332 11.22 12.85 -12.43
CA SER A 332 11.39 12.30 -13.77
C SER A 332 12.30 11.07 -13.72
N ASN A 333 11.84 9.98 -14.33
CA ASN A 333 12.51 8.69 -14.41
C ASN A 333 12.61 8.23 -15.87
N ASP A 334 12.78 9.17 -16.79
CA ASP A 334 13.31 8.89 -18.13
C ASP A 334 14.79 8.48 -18.06
#